data_AF-A0A060YW64-F1
#
_entry.id   AF-A0A060YW64-F1
#
_cell.length_a   1.000
_cell.length_b   1.000
_cell.length_c   1.000
_cell.angle_alpha   90.00
_cell.angle_beta   90.00
_cell.angle_gamma   90.00
#
_symmetry.space_group_name_H-M   'P 1'
#
loop_
_entity.id
_entity.type
_entity.pdbx_description
1 polymer ?
#
loop_
_entity_poly.entity_id
_entity_poly.type
_entity_poly.pdbx_seq_one_letter_code
_entity_poly.pdbx_strand_id
1 'polypeptide(L)'
;MVSLFLLVLLVPGALLQEDCDVNSCHPQLGDLMVGRAAQLSASSTCGRNGPQNYCILGYLEDEQKCFKCDSRQPYNLYNNQNSHQIENVITTFGPERKMKWWQSENGGSRSRCCLYDSQAWVKNIMLLT
;
A
#
# COMPACT_ATOMS: atom_id res chain seq x y z
N MET A 1 9.31 -48.29 41.09
CA MET A 1 8.30 -47.20 41.06
C MET A 1 8.94 -45.80 41.16
N VAL A 2 9.89 -45.45 40.29
CA VAL A 2 10.32 -44.03 40.12
C VAL A 2 10.69 -43.69 38.67
N SER A 3 10.48 -44.62 37.72
CA SER A 3 10.93 -44.48 36.33
C SER A 3 9.83 -44.08 35.35
N LEU A 4 8.74 -43.46 35.84
CA LEU A 4 7.58 -43.10 35.01
C LEU A 4 7.17 -41.61 35.09
N PHE A 5 7.88 -40.79 35.86
CA PHE A 5 7.59 -39.35 36.01
C PHE A 5 8.58 -38.43 35.26
N LEU A 6 9.51 -38.99 34.48
CA LEU A 6 10.54 -38.24 33.74
C LEU A 6 10.38 -38.30 32.21
N LEU A 7 9.19 -38.63 31.72
CA LEU A 7 8.86 -38.64 30.27
C LEU A 7 7.99 -37.44 29.85
N VAL A 8 7.96 -36.37 30.66
CA VAL A 8 7.14 -35.17 30.39
C VAL A 8 7.87 -34.11 29.53
N LEU A 9 9.08 -34.36 29.02
CA LEU A 9 9.89 -33.32 28.34
C LEU A 9 10.30 -33.62 26.88
N LEU A 10 9.45 -34.26 26.09
CA LEU A 10 9.65 -34.32 24.63
C LEU A 10 8.34 -34.06 23.88
N VAL A 11 7.80 -32.85 24.04
CA VAL A 11 6.90 -32.30 23.03
C VAL A 11 7.63 -31.13 22.37
N PRO A 12 8.39 -31.35 21.28
CA PRO A 12 8.50 -30.31 20.28
C PRO A 12 7.07 -30.15 19.74
N GLY A 13 6.44 -29.02 20.04
CA GLY A 13 5.26 -28.55 19.33
C GLY A 13 5.63 -28.28 17.87
N ALA A 14 5.92 -29.33 17.12
CA ALA A 14 6.07 -29.30 15.69
C ALA A 14 4.69 -28.96 15.14
N LEU A 15 4.59 -27.73 14.67
CA LEU A 15 3.48 -27.17 13.93
C LEU A 15 2.89 -28.25 13.03
N LEU A 16 1.56 -28.43 13.09
CA LEU A 16 0.80 -29.11 12.05
C LEU A 16 1.08 -28.39 10.73
N GLN A 17 2.11 -28.82 10.02
CA GLN A 17 2.26 -28.53 8.61
C GLN A 17 1.48 -29.65 7.92
N GLU A 18 0.20 -29.38 7.66
CA GLU A 18 -0.68 -30.23 6.88
C GLU A 18 0.07 -30.71 5.62
N ASP A 19 0.14 -32.02 5.46
CA ASP A 19 0.81 -32.70 4.36
C ASP A 19 0.10 -32.33 3.04
N CYS A 20 0.73 -31.45 2.26
CA CYS A 20 0.18 -30.84 1.05
C CYS A 20 0.23 -31.75 -0.19
N ASP A 21 0.23 -33.08 -0.01
CA ASP A 21 0.45 -34.02 -1.13
C ASP A 21 -0.85 -34.52 -1.78
N VAL A 22 -2.03 -34.31 -1.16
CA VAL A 22 -3.32 -34.79 -1.69
C VAL A 22 -4.33 -33.68 -1.99
N ASN A 23 -4.16 -32.48 -1.41
CA ASN A 23 -5.04 -31.33 -1.63
C ASN A 23 -4.24 -30.08 -2.02
N SER A 24 -4.86 -29.20 -2.82
CA SER A 24 -4.27 -27.90 -3.15
C SER A 24 -4.11 -27.06 -1.89
N CYS A 25 -2.86 -26.82 -1.49
CA CYS A 25 -2.55 -25.96 -0.36
C CYS A 25 -2.71 -24.49 -0.75
N HIS A 26 -3.73 -23.87 -0.16
CA HIS A 26 -4.00 -22.45 -0.29
C HIS A 26 -3.56 -21.76 1.00
N PRO A 27 -2.31 -21.23 1.07
CA PRO A 27 -1.89 -20.45 2.22
C PRO A 27 -2.82 -19.25 2.39
N GLN A 28 -2.92 -18.73 3.62
CA GLN A 28 -3.60 -17.46 3.84
C GLN A 28 -2.89 -16.38 3.03
N LEU A 29 -3.52 -15.92 1.96
CA LEU A 29 -2.98 -14.87 1.10
C LEU A 29 -2.94 -13.58 1.92
N GLY A 30 -1.73 -13.15 2.31
CA GLY A 30 -1.49 -11.81 2.82
C GLY A 30 -1.60 -10.76 1.71
N ASP A 31 -1.51 -9.48 2.08
CA ASP A 31 -1.39 -8.40 1.09
C ASP A 31 -0.09 -8.59 0.29
N LEU A 32 -0.23 -8.91 -0.99
CA LEU A 32 0.87 -9.25 -1.89
C LEU A 32 1.90 -8.11 -2.01
N MET A 33 1.49 -6.87 -1.73
CA MET A 33 2.35 -5.70 -1.87
C MET A 33 3.23 -5.44 -0.63
N VAL A 34 2.92 -6.06 0.51
CA VAL A 34 3.73 -5.95 1.73
C VAL A 34 5.10 -6.59 1.50
N GLY A 35 6.15 -5.84 1.84
CA GLY A 35 7.55 -6.26 1.61
C GLY A 35 8.05 -6.07 0.18
N ARG A 36 7.21 -5.57 -0.74
CA ARG A 36 7.57 -5.39 -2.16
C ARG A 36 7.67 -3.93 -2.58
N ALA A 37 7.86 -3.00 -1.64
CA ALA A 37 7.95 -1.56 -1.91
C ALA A 37 8.93 -1.23 -3.04
N ALA A 38 10.13 -1.82 -3.01
CA ALA A 38 11.16 -1.61 -4.02
C ALA A 38 10.81 -2.18 -5.42
N GLN A 39 9.84 -3.09 -5.50
CA GLN A 39 9.38 -3.69 -6.76
C GLN A 39 8.22 -2.92 -7.38
N LEU A 40 7.66 -1.92 -6.68
CA LEU A 40 6.59 -1.11 -7.21
C LEU A 40 7.14 0.00 -8.09
N SER A 41 6.56 0.15 -9.27
CA SER A 41 6.84 1.26 -10.17
C SER A 41 5.53 1.88 -10.65
N ALA A 42 5.57 3.20 -10.86
CA ALA A 42 4.50 3.97 -11.47
C ALA A 42 5.04 4.75 -12.67
N SER A 43 4.30 4.76 -13.77
CA SER A 43 4.66 5.54 -14.96
C SER A 43 4.61 7.05 -14.75
N SER A 44 3.87 7.51 -13.73
CA SER A 44 3.80 8.92 -13.34
C SER A 44 3.56 9.05 -11.83
N THR A 45 4.05 10.14 -11.25
CA THR A 45 3.83 10.50 -9.84
C THR A 45 3.83 12.02 -9.74
N CYS A 46 2.79 12.61 -9.15
CA CYS A 46 2.75 14.06 -8.98
C CYS A 46 3.95 14.56 -8.18
N GLY A 47 4.40 15.77 -8.50
CA GLY A 47 5.35 16.47 -7.64
C GLY A 47 6.79 15.92 -7.62
N ARG A 48 7.18 14.99 -8.51
CA ARG A 48 8.56 14.44 -8.55
C ARG A 48 9.61 15.45 -8.99
N ASN A 49 9.26 16.32 -9.94
CA ASN A 49 10.17 17.35 -10.48
C ASN A 49 10.05 18.71 -9.79
N GLY A 50 9.16 18.83 -8.78
CA GLY A 50 8.87 20.06 -8.07
C GLY A 50 7.40 20.11 -7.62
N PRO A 51 7.02 21.01 -6.70
CA PRO A 51 5.67 21.04 -6.16
C PRO A 51 4.60 21.25 -7.24
N GLN A 52 3.55 20.44 -7.22
CA GLN A 52 2.46 20.44 -8.20
C GLN A 52 1.11 20.63 -7.50
N ASN A 53 0.28 21.56 -7.97
CA ASN A 53 -1.06 21.73 -7.43
C ASN A 53 -2.05 20.76 -8.08
N TYR A 54 -2.95 20.21 -7.28
CA TYR A 54 -3.98 19.26 -7.71
C TYR A 54 -5.29 19.64 -7.01
N CYS A 55 -6.44 19.39 -7.62
CA CYS A 55 -7.73 19.77 -7.03
C CYS A 55 -8.70 18.60 -7.00
N ILE A 56 -9.29 18.39 -5.83
CA ILE A 56 -10.32 17.38 -5.60
C ILE A 56 -11.66 18.05 -5.87
N LEU A 57 -12.42 17.48 -6.80
CA LEU A 57 -13.79 17.89 -7.06
C LEU A 57 -14.69 17.18 -6.04
N GLY A 58 -15.39 17.95 -5.21
CA GLY A 58 -16.43 17.43 -4.33
C GLY A 58 -17.73 17.18 -5.12
N TYR A 59 -18.54 16.22 -4.67
CA TYR A 59 -19.85 15.92 -5.28
C TYR A 59 -21.03 16.61 -4.53
N LEU A 60 -20.76 17.43 -3.50
CA LEU A 60 -21.79 17.95 -2.59
C LEU A 60 -21.81 19.48 -2.46
N GLU A 61 -20.72 20.15 -2.83
CA GLU A 61 -20.58 21.59 -2.77
C GLU A 61 -19.80 21.96 -4.04
N ASP A 62 -20.28 22.91 -4.84
CA ASP A 62 -19.64 23.40 -6.08
C ASP A 62 -18.24 24.06 -5.85
N GLU A 63 -17.62 23.83 -4.68
CA GLU A 63 -16.31 24.31 -4.29
C GLU A 63 -15.22 23.26 -4.56
N GLN A 64 -14.42 23.52 -5.58
CA GLN A 64 -13.20 22.79 -5.86
C GLN A 64 -12.15 23.07 -4.78
N LYS A 65 -11.74 22.04 -4.03
CA LYS A 65 -10.62 22.17 -3.07
C LYS A 65 -9.31 21.80 -3.74
N CYS A 66 -8.36 22.74 -3.74
CA CYS A 66 -7.03 22.54 -4.29
C CYS A 66 -5.99 22.33 -3.19
N PHE A 67 -5.06 21.41 -3.46
CA PHE A 67 -3.99 20.98 -2.58
C PHE A 67 -2.66 20.96 -3.35
N LYS A 68 -1.55 20.85 -2.62
CA LYS A 68 -0.20 20.79 -3.18
C LYS A 68 0.37 19.40 -2.98
N CYS A 69 0.93 18.83 -4.03
CA CYS A 69 1.69 17.59 -4.05
C CYS A 69 3.18 17.88 -4.17
N ASP A 70 3.98 17.31 -3.27
CA ASP A 70 5.44 17.36 -3.29
C ASP A 70 6.01 15.98 -2.93
N SER A 71 6.19 15.14 -3.95
CA SER A 71 6.65 13.76 -3.80
C SER A 71 8.16 13.62 -3.95
N ARG A 72 8.94 14.69 -3.77
CA ARG A 72 10.42 14.64 -3.81
C ARG A 72 11.02 13.87 -2.64
N GLN A 73 10.30 13.78 -1.53
CA GLN A 73 10.67 13.01 -0.34
C GLN A 73 9.52 12.06 0.06
N PRO A 74 9.79 10.97 0.80
CA PRO A 74 8.75 10.05 1.27
C PRO A 74 7.72 10.73 2.18
N TYR A 75 6.52 10.14 2.25
CA TYR A 75 5.48 10.59 3.17
C TYR A 75 5.94 10.51 4.63
N ASN A 76 5.61 11.55 5.39
CA ASN A 76 5.81 11.60 6.82
C ASN A 76 4.71 12.44 7.47
N LEU A 77 4.09 11.91 8.52
CA LEU A 77 2.95 12.54 9.18
C LEU A 77 3.24 13.94 9.73
N TYR A 78 4.49 14.25 10.09
CA TYR A 78 4.84 15.50 10.76
C TYR A 78 5.51 16.51 9.83
N ASN A 79 6.36 16.05 8.92
CA ASN A 79 7.19 16.93 8.10
C ASN A 79 6.87 16.91 6.60
N ASN A 80 6.13 15.90 6.10
CA ASN A 80 5.88 15.75 4.67
C ASN A 80 4.58 15.00 4.36
N GLN A 81 3.45 15.62 4.70
CA GLN A 81 2.12 15.06 4.47
C GLN A 81 1.67 15.11 2.99
N ASN A 82 2.37 15.89 2.16
CA ASN A 82 2.01 16.18 0.76
C ASN A 82 2.69 15.25 -0.26
N SER A 83 3.32 14.17 0.21
CA SER A 83 4.00 13.22 -0.64
C SER A 83 3.09 12.05 -1.00
N HIS A 84 3.00 11.76 -2.29
CA HIS A 84 2.11 10.76 -2.85
C HIS A 84 2.88 9.75 -3.73
N GLN A 85 4.04 9.29 -3.24
CA GLN A 85 4.86 8.29 -3.93
C GLN A 85 4.16 6.93 -4.02
N ILE A 86 4.65 6.05 -4.91
CA ILE A 86 4.00 4.78 -5.22
C ILE A 86 3.96 3.83 -4.03
N GLU A 87 4.97 3.88 -3.18
CA GLU A 87 5.11 3.04 -1.98
C GLU A 87 3.99 3.28 -0.96
N ASN A 88 3.29 4.42 -1.06
CA ASN A 88 2.15 4.74 -0.19
C ASN A 88 0.92 3.84 -0.45
N VAL A 89 0.86 3.13 -1.58
CA VAL A 89 -0.20 2.14 -1.85
C VAL A 89 -0.08 0.91 -0.95
N ILE A 90 1.09 0.67 -0.36
CA ILE A 90 1.29 -0.42 0.59
C ILE A 90 0.59 -0.04 1.89
N THR A 91 -0.56 -0.66 2.11
CA THR A 91 -1.30 -0.48 3.34
C THR A 91 -0.61 -1.27 4.45
N THR A 92 -0.18 -0.58 5.50
CA THR A 92 0.18 -1.26 6.75
C THR A 92 -1.07 -1.31 7.63
N PHE A 93 -1.09 -2.18 8.65
CA PHE A 93 -2.16 -2.21 9.66
C PHE A 93 -2.11 -1.03 10.65
N GLY A 94 -1.29 -0.01 10.37
CA GLY A 94 -1.14 1.17 11.21
C GLY A 94 -2.26 2.21 11.03
N PRO A 95 -2.38 3.15 11.99
CA PRO A 95 -3.40 4.22 11.97
C PRO A 95 -3.27 5.16 10.76
N GLU A 96 -2.08 5.26 10.17
CA GLU A 96 -1.80 6.13 9.01
C GLU A 96 -2.38 5.61 7.68
N ARG A 97 -3.00 4.43 7.66
CA ARG A 97 -3.55 3.81 6.43
C ARG A 97 -4.44 4.76 5.62
N LYS A 98 -5.22 5.62 6.28
CA LYS A 98 -6.15 6.55 5.62
C LYS A 98 -5.51 7.87 5.19
N MET A 99 -4.25 8.10 5.58
CA MET A 99 -3.59 9.41 5.48
C MET A 99 -2.54 9.49 4.38
N LYS A 100 -2.17 8.35 3.77
CA LYS A 100 -1.22 8.27 2.66
C LYS A 100 -1.82 7.50 1.48
N TRP A 101 -1.51 7.95 0.27
CA TRP A 101 -1.90 7.31 -0.99
C TRP A 101 -0.88 7.69 -2.07
N TRP A 102 -0.95 7.03 -3.24
CA TRP A 102 -0.22 7.41 -4.44
C TRP A 102 -1.09 8.26 -5.37
N GLN A 103 -0.49 9.24 -6.05
CA GLN A 103 -1.19 10.14 -6.98
C GLN A 103 -0.38 10.31 -8.28
N SER A 104 -1.03 10.15 -9.43
CA SER A 104 -0.45 10.39 -10.75
C SER A 104 -0.18 11.87 -11.02
N GLU A 105 0.64 12.19 -12.02
CA GLU A 105 0.78 13.57 -12.50
C GLU A 105 -0.54 14.09 -13.11
N ASN A 106 -0.74 15.41 -13.11
CA ASN A 106 -1.90 16.03 -13.75
C ASN A 106 -1.83 15.87 -15.28
N GLY A 107 -2.89 15.35 -15.90
CA GLY A 107 -3.07 15.37 -17.35
C GLY A 107 -3.31 16.80 -17.86
N GLY A 108 -2.44 17.31 -18.73
CA GLY A 108 -2.45 18.69 -19.21
C GLY A 108 -3.77 19.12 -19.86
N SER A 109 -4.63 19.78 -19.09
CA SER A 109 -5.62 20.81 -19.47
C SER A 109 -6.54 21.06 -18.27
N ARG A 110 -6.17 22.05 -17.46
CA ARG A 110 -6.87 22.51 -16.24
C ARG A 110 -7.19 21.39 -15.25
N SER A 111 -6.28 21.16 -14.31
CA SER A 111 -6.53 20.81 -12.90
C SER A 111 -7.54 19.70 -12.55
N ARG A 112 -7.95 18.87 -13.50
CA ARG A 112 -8.82 17.71 -13.26
C ARG A 112 -7.95 16.57 -12.79
N CYS A 113 -7.96 16.31 -11.50
CA CYS A 113 -7.34 15.12 -10.95
C CYS A 113 -8.11 13.88 -11.39
N CYS A 114 -7.39 12.77 -11.50
CA CYS A 114 -7.93 11.42 -11.56
C CYS A 114 -8.38 10.99 -10.16
N LEU A 115 -9.47 11.54 -9.64
CA LEU A 115 -10.08 11.05 -8.40
C LEU A 115 -11.61 11.11 -8.53
N TYR A 116 -12.17 10.18 -9.29
CA TYR A 116 -13.46 9.55 -8.98
C TYR A 116 -13.62 8.30 -9.84
N ASP A 117 -12.93 7.24 -9.45
CA ASP A 117 -13.50 5.89 -9.52
C ASP A 117 -12.64 5.00 -8.63
N SER A 118 -13.24 4.43 -7.60
CA SER A 118 -12.65 3.43 -6.72
C SER A 118 -12.25 2.15 -7.47
N GLN A 119 -12.48 2.08 -8.79
CA GLN A 119 -12.10 0.96 -9.65
C GLN A 119 -11.34 1.36 -10.93
N ALA A 120 -11.12 2.66 -11.20
CA ALA A 120 -10.45 3.08 -12.43
C ALA A 120 -8.99 3.51 -12.17
N TRP A 121 -8.10 2.58 -12.52
CA TRP A 121 -6.70 2.77 -12.91
C TRP A 121 -5.59 2.61 -11.85
N VAL A 122 -5.57 1.44 -11.19
CA VAL A 122 -4.32 0.65 -11.09
C VAL A 122 -3.92 0.18 -12.50
N LYS A 123 -3.70 1.11 -13.44
CA LYS A 123 -3.28 0.74 -14.82
C LYS A 123 -1.81 1.01 -15.06
N ASN A 124 -1.11 1.52 -14.05
CA ASN A 124 0.30 1.90 -14.15
C ASN A 124 1.14 1.43 -12.96
N ILE A 125 0.57 0.66 -12.03
CA ILE A 125 1.34 0.06 -10.94
C ILE A 125 1.80 -1.32 -11.41
N MET A 126 3.08 -1.44 -11.76
CA MET A 126 3.68 -2.72 -12.14
C MET A 126 4.52 -3.23 -10.97
N LEU A 127 4.33 -4.49 -10.60
CA LEU A 127 5.27 -5.25 -9.78
C LEU A 127 6.38 -5.74 -10.72
N LEU A 128 7.58 -5.18 -10.58
CA LEU A 128 8.77 -5.66 -11.29
C LEU A 128 9.12 -7.05 -10.71
N THR A 129 8.88 -8.10 -11.49
CA THR A 129 9.25 -9.50 -11.17
C THR A 129 10.64 -9.85 -11.65
#